data_AF-A0A520EBP4-F1
#
_entry.id   AF-A0A520EBP4-F1
#
_cell.length_a   1.000
_cell.length_b   1.000
_cell.length_c   1.000
_cell.angle_alpha   90.00
_cell.angle_beta   90.00
_cell.angle_gamma   90.00
#
_symmetry.space_group_name_H-M   'P 1'
#
loop_
_entity.id
_entity.type
_entity.pdbx_description
1 polymer ?
#
loop_
_entity_poly.entity_id
_entity_poly.type
_entity_poly.pdbx_seq_one_letter_code
_entity_poly.pdbx_strand_id
1 'polypeptide(L)'
;MTERHDARRGGSGTGFGGQQPKAVQKALAMLEAVAYLGAGATAKQIAAHTHVPPATAYRMLNFLVADGFLVRVPDLSGFALGRRTS
;
A
#
# COMPACT_ATOMS: atom_id res chain seq x y z
N MET A 1 -40.63 21.05 -8.40
CA MET A 1 -40.23 21.16 -6.98
C MET A 1 -39.07 20.21 -6.80
N THR A 2 -37.89 20.74 -6.52
CA THR A 2 -36.59 20.07 -6.64
C THR A 2 -36.05 19.79 -5.24
N GLU A 3 -35.95 18.52 -4.85
CA GLU A 3 -35.26 18.08 -3.63
C GLU A 3 -34.38 16.87 -4.03
N ARG A 4 -33.11 17.11 -4.37
CA ARG A 4 -31.95 16.96 -3.47
C ARG A 4 -31.96 15.65 -2.68
N HIS A 5 -31.27 14.65 -3.20
CA HIS A 5 -30.62 13.63 -2.36
C HIS A 5 -29.15 13.52 -2.77
N ASP A 6 -28.39 14.49 -2.27
CA ASP A 6 -26.94 14.53 -2.22
C ASP A 6 -26.50 13.56 -1.10
N ALA A 7 -26.47 12.25 -1.41
CA ALA A 7 -25.96 11.24 -0.50
C ALA A 7 -24.44 11.16 -0.63
N ARG A 8 -23.78 12.02 0.14
CA ARG A 8 -22.33 12.04 0.36
C ARG A 8 -21.82 10.66 0.80
N ARG A 9 -20.80 10.18 0.07
CA ARG A 9 -19.59 9.47 0.53
C ARG A 9 -19.72 8.79 1.91
N GLY A 10 -20.06 7.50 1.90
CA GLY A 10 -19.91 6.59 3.04
C GLY A 10 -19.00 5.41 2.70
N GLY A 11 -17.73 5.52 3.10
CA GLY A 11 -16.82 4.40 3.40
C GLY A 11 -16.65 3.29 2.36
N SER A 12 -15.77 3.51 1.36
CA SER A 12 -15.16 2.39 0.63
C SER A 12 -14.37 1.54 1.62
N GLY A 13 -14.87 0.36 1.95
CA GLY A 13 -14.33 -0.55 2.95
C GLY A 13 -12.81 -0.76 2.83
N THR A 14 -12.07 0.02 3.62
CA THR A 14 -10.73 -0.26 4.12
C THR A 14 -10.86 -1.42 5.08
N GLY A 15 -10.95 -2.63 4.54
CA GLY A 15 -11.04 -3.83 5.34
C GLY A 15 -10.35 -4.96 4.62
N PHE A 16 -9.26 -5.45 5.21
CA PHE A 16 -8.71 -6.77 4.93
C PHE A 16 -9.70 -7.86 5.39
N GLY A 17 -10.89 -7.91 4.79
CA GLY A 17 -12.01 -8.73 5.22
C GLY A 17 -11.80 -10.21 4.90
N GLY A 18 -11.91 -11.05 5.92
CA GLY A 18 -11.95 -12.53 5.82
C GLY A 18 -10.60 -13.25 5.99
N GLN A 19 -9.47 -12.58 5.73
CA GLN A 19 -8.13 -13.16 5.82
C GLN A 19 -7.12 -12.24 6.54
N GLN A 20 -7.54 -11.56 7.62
CA GLN A 20 -6.70 -10.62 8.37
C GLN A 20 -5.26 -11.12 8.62
N PRO A 21 -5.01 -12.40 9.01
CA PRO A 21 -3.63 -12.88 9.18
C PRO A 21 -2.81 -12.84 7.89
N LYS A 22 -3.40 -13.19 6.74
CA LYS A 22 -2.70 -13.22 5.45
C LYS A 22 -2.48 -11.81 4.90
N ALA A 23 -3.36 -10.87 5.21
CA ALA A 23 -3.18 -9.48 4.82
C ALA A 23 -2.04 -8.81 5.58
N VAL A 24 -1.95 -9.05 6.89
CA VAL A 24 -0.82 -8.56 7.71
C VAL A 24 0.49 -9.16 7.23
N GLN A 25 0.54 -10.47 6.98
CA GLN A 25 1.74 -11.12 6.41
C GLN A 25 2.14 -10.50 5.07
N LYS A 26 1.19 -10.21 4.19
CA LYS A 26 1.48 -9.54 2.91
C LYS A 26 2.02 -8.12 3.12
N ALA A 27 1.47 -7.36 4.06
CA ALA A 27 1.98 -6.03 4.38
C ALA A 27 3.41 -6.06 4.92
N LEU A 28 3.73 -7.02 5.80
CA LEU A 28 5.09 -7.23 6.29
C LEU A 28 6.05 -7.62 5.15
N ALA A 29 5.63 -8.56 4.29
CA ALA A 29 6.42 -8.94 3.11
C ALA A 29 6.68 -7.77 2.15
N MET A 30 5.76 -6.80 2.04
CA MET A 30 5.99 -5.57 1.25
C MET A 30 7.09 -4.70 1.88
N LEU A 31 7.10 -4.56 3.20
CA LEU A 31 8.13 -3.80 3.92
C LEU A 31 9.50 -4.46 3.80
N GLU A 32 9.56 -5.78 4.01
CA GLU A 32 10.78 -6.58 3.83
C GLU A 32 11.31 -6.49 2.40
N ALA A 33 10.44 -6.59 1.40
CA ALA A 33 10.83 -6.45 0.00
C ALA A 33 11.42 -5.07 -0.31
N VAL A 34 10.86 -3.99 0.25
CA VAL A 34 11.44 -2.63 0.08
C VAL A 34 12.79 -2.53 0.80
N ALA A 35 12.91 -3.08 2.01
CA ALA A 35 14.17 -3.10 2.74
C ALA A 35 15.27 -3.87 1.97
N TYR A 36 14.91 -4.99 1.35
CA TYR A 36 15.81 -5.84 0.59
C TYR A 36 16.20 -5.23 -0.77
N LEU A 37 15.24 -4.69 -1.51
CA LEU A 37 15.46 -4.11 -2.84
C LEU A 37 16.12 -2.72 -2.78
N GLY A 38 16.06 -2.06 -1.63
CA GLY A 38 16.63 -0.74 -1.41
C GLY A 38 15.72 0.42 -1.81
N ALA A 39 16.18 1.63 -1.48
CA ALA A 39 15.44 2.86 -1.76
C ALA A 39 15.21 3.05 -3.27
N GLY A 40 13.97 3.34 -3.66
CA GLY A 40 13.59 3.50 -5.05
C GLY A 40 13.01 2.22 -5.68
N ALA A 41 12.84 1.14 -4.91
CA ALA A 41 12.16 -0.07 -5.37
C ALA A 41 10.77 0.25 -5.94
N THR A 42 10.52 -0.16 -7.18
CA THR A 42 9.23 0.12 -7.85
C THR A 42 8.14 -0.86 -7.38
N ALA A 43 6.87 -0.45 -7.47
CA ALA A 43 5.74 -1.35 -7.18
C ALA A 43 5.80 -2.66 -7.98
N LYS A 44 6.31 -2.60 -9.23
CA LYS A 44 6.47 -3.78 -10.08
C LYS A 44 7.51 -4.76 -9.51
N GLN A 45 8.67 -4.24 -9.09
CA GLN A 45 9.73 -5.08 -8.50
C GLN A 45 9.26 -5.70 -7.18
N ILE A 46 8.58 -4.91 -6.35
CA ILE A 46 8.06 -5.38 -5.06
C ILE A 46 6.97 -6.44 -5.26
N ALA A 47 6.03 -6.22 -6.19
CA ALA A 47 4.98 -7.19 -6.52
C ALA A 47 5.57 -8.51 -7.03
N ALA A 48 6.59 -8.44 -7.89
CA ALA A 48 7.30 -9.62 -8.38
C ALA A 48 8.02 -10.37 -7.25
N HIS A 49 8.72 -9.65 -6.36
CA HIS A 49 9.46 -10.25 -5.25
C HIS A 49 8.52 -10.94 -4.23
N THR A 50 7.38 -10.32 -3.93
CA THR A 50 6.41 -10.83 -2.96
C THR A 50 5.40 -11.82 -3.55
N HIS A 51 5.41 -12.03 -4.87
CA HIS A 51 4.43 -12.85 -5.61
C HIS A 51 2.98 -12.39 -5.37
N VAL A 52 2.76 -11.09 -5.13
CA VAL A 52 1.44 -10.49 -4.94
C VAL A 52 0.99 -9.84 -6.25
N PRO A 53 -0.28 -10.00 -6.65
CA PRO A 53 -0.79 -9.36 -7.87
C PRO A 53 -0.54 -7.84 -7.87
N PRO A 54 -0.10 -7.24 -8.99
CA PRO A 54 0.32 -5.84 -9.04
C PRO A 54 -0.71 -4.84 -8.51
N ALA A 55 -2.00 -5.02 -8.85
CA ALA A 55 -3.06 -4.15 -8.35
C ALA A 55 -3.22 -4.21 -6.82
N THR A 56 -3.08 -5.40 -6.24
CA THR A 56 -3.13 -5.60 -4.78
C THR A 56 -1.90 -5.01 -4.10
N ALA A 57 -0.71 -5.25 -4.66
CA ALA A 57 0.54 -4.68 -4.16
C ALA A 57 0.49 -3.15 -4.16
N TYR A 58 0.02 -2.54 -5.25
CA TYR A 58 -0.09 -1.09 -5.37
C TYR A 58 -1.00 -0.48 -4.29
N ARG A 59 -2.16 -1.12 -4.02
CA ARG A 59 -3.07 -0.70 -2.95
C ARG A 59 -2.44 -0.80 -1.58
N MET A 60 -1.74 -1.91 -1.29
CA MET A 60 -1.05 -2.12 -0.02
C MET A 60 0.10 -1.13 0.18
N LEU A 61 0.90 -0.89 -0.86
CA LEU A 61 2.00 0.08 -0.81
C LEU A 61 1.49 1.50 -0.56
N ASN A 62 0.42 1.93 -1.23
CA ASN A 62 -0.18 3.23 -0.96
C ASN A 62 -0.75 3.34 0.46
N PHE A 63 -1.32 2.25 1.00
CA PHE A 63 -1.75 2.20 2.39
C PHE A 63 -0.57 2.38 3.35
N LEU A 64 0.53 1.65 3.13
CA LEU A 64 1.75 1.77 3.94
C LEU A 64 2.40 3.15 3.84
N VAL A 65 2.30 3.83 2.68
CA VAL A 65 2.71 5.23 2.53
C VAL A 65 1.82 6.16 3.34
N ALA A 66 0.49 6.00 3.27
CA ALA A 66 -0.45 6.82 4.03
C ALA A 66 -0.22 6.73 5.55
N ASP A 67 0.12 5.53 6.04
CA ASP A 67 0.43 5.28 7.45
C ASP A 67 1.89 5.62 7.85
N GLY A 68 2.70 6.09 6.90
CA GLY A 68 4.07 6.56 7.12
C GLY A 68 5.14 5.46 7.30
N PHE A 69 4.81 4.20 6.99
CA PHE A 69 5.76 3.10 6.96
C PHE A 69 6.63 3.10 5.70
N LEU A 70 6.11 3.64 4.60
CA LEU A 70 6.85 3.85 3.36
C LEU A 70 6.79 5.33 2.95
N VAL A 71 7.72 5.74 2.10
CA VAL A 71 7.71 7.04 1.41
C VAL A 71 7.89 6.85 -0.09
N ARG A 72 7.35 7.76 -0.90
CA ARG A 72 7.62 7.83 -2.33
C ARG A 72 8.93 8.57 -2.57
N VAL A 73 9.80 8.01 -3.41
CA VAL A 73 11.01 8.69 -3.87
C VAL A 73 10.65 9.62 -5.03
N PRO A 74 10.88 10.94 -4.93
CA PRO A 74 10.42 11.92 -5.92
C PRO A 74 10.92 11.64 -7.34
N ASP A 75 12.11 11.05 -7.46
CA ASP A 75 12.83 10.97 -8.74
C ASP A 75 12.60 9.64 -9.49
N LEU A 76 12.04 8.62 -8.83
CA LEU A 76 12.02 7.23 -9.35
C LEU A 76 10.65 6.54 -9.36
N SER A 77 9.55 7.23 -9.02
CA SER A 77 8.23 6.59 -8.79
C SER A 77 8.25 5.41 -7.79
N GLY A 78 9.38 5.21 -7.11
CA GLY A 78 9.68 4.07 -6.25
C GLY A 78 9.37 4.33 -4.79
N PHE A 79 9.61 3.32 -3.96
CA PHE A 79 9.32 3.32 -2.54
C PHE A 79 10.60 3.17 -1.72
N ALA A 80 10.59 3.74 -0.53
CA ALA A 80 11.61 3.55 0.49
C ALA A 80 10.95 3.42 1.87
N LEU A 81 11.67 2.88 2.85
CA LEU A 81 11.20 2.81 4.24
C LEU A 81 11.01 4.22 4.83
N GLY A 82 9.95 4.40 5.61
CA GLY A 82 9.60 5.66 6.27
C GLY A 82 10.12 5.74 7.70
N ARG A 83 10.00 6.93 8.31
CA ARG A 83 10.49 7.22 9.67
C ARG A 83 9.85 6.38 10.78
N ARG A 84 8.70 5.75 10.51
CA ARG A 84 8.04 4.84 11.47
C ARG A 84 8.76 3.50 11.62
N THR A 85 9.68 3.21 10.69
CA THR A 85 10.46 1.97 10.63
C THR A 85 11.95 2.20 10.88
N SER A 86 12.36 3.43 11.22
CA SER A 86 13.76 3.81 11.49
C SER A 86 14.04 3.90 12.99
#